data_AF-A0A101XJ73-F1
#
_entry.id   AF-A0A101XJ73-F1
#
_cell.length_a   1.000
_cell.length_b   1.000
_cell.length_c   1.000
_cell.angle_alpha   90.00
_cell.angle_beta   90.00
_cell.angle_gamma   90.00
#
_symmetry.space_group_name_H-M   'P 1'
#
loop_
_entity.id
_entity.type
_entity.pdbx_description
1 polymer ?
#
loop_
_entity_poly.entity_id
_entity_poly.type
_entity_poly.pdbx_seq_one_letter_code
_entity_poly.pdbx_strand_id
1 'polypeptide(L)'
;MAGTREKYVNQVKEIMMSTVASMREVSKSDIELVRGNQIGRLVVRAESPEGVAQMYSIIPLYGLPNDYYDRYVKFLGDLRPETIAKLTDELRSSFTAVAGP
;
A
#
# COMPACT_ATOMS: atom_id res chain seq x y z
N MET A 1 12.62 11.98 28.35
CA MET A 1 12.40 12.00 26.87
C MET A 1 11.64 10.77 26.36
N ALA A 2 11.57 9.64 27.08
CA ALA A 2 10.79 8.46 26.67
C ALA A 2 9.27 8.73 26.54
N GLY A 3 8.65 9.41 27.51
CA GLY A 3 7.20 9.72 27.46
C GLY A 3 6.76 10.67 26.34
N THR A 4 7.68 11.48 25.80
CA THR A 4 7.39 12.35 24.64
C THR A 4 7.31 11.54 23.36
N ARG A 5 8.19 10.55 23.17
CA ARG A 5 8.17 9.64 22.02
C ARG A 5 6.93 8.76 22.03
N GLU A 6 6.58 8.21 23.20
CA GLU A 6 5.38 7.39 23.39
C GLU A 6 4.10 8.17 23.08
N LYS A 7 3.99 9.43 23.54
CA LYS A 7 2.86 10.31 23.22
C LYS A 7 2.69 10.51 21.71
N TYR A 8 3.76 10.80 20.98
CA TYR A 8 3.67 11.01 19.53
C TYR A 8 3.34 9.71 18.77
N VAL A 9 3.89 8.57 19.21
CA VAL A 9 3.54 7.26 18.62
C VAL A 9 2.06 6.96 18.80
N ASN A 10 1.51 7.21 19.99
CA ASN A 10 0.08 7.01 20.26
C ASN A 10 -0.80 7.98 19.44
N GLN A 11 -0.39 9.24 19.29
CA GLN A 11 -1.11 10.20 18.43
C GLN A 11 -1.11 9.78 16.96
N VAL A 12 0.02 9.32 16.43
CA VAL A 12 0.10 8.81 15.05
C VAL A 12 -0.79 7.59 14.88
N LYS A 13 -0.81 6.67 15.86
CA LYS A 13 -1.71 5.51 15.86
C LYS A 13 -3.18 5.94 15.80
N GLU A 14 -3.61 6.88 16.63
CA GLU A 14 -4.99 7.38 16.63
C GLU A 14 -5.37 8.04 15.30
N ILE A 15 -4.47 8.81 14.70
CA ILE A 15 -4.68 9.43 13.37
C ILE A 15 -4.82 8.34 12.30
N MET A 16 -3.95 7.33 12.31
CA MET A 16 -4.03 6.22 11.34
C MET A 16 -5.33 5.44 11.49
N MET A 17 -5.71 5.09 12.72
CA MET A 17 -6.94 4.33 12.98
C MET A 17 -8.19 5.12 12.64
N SER A 18 -8.24 6.43 12.95
CA SER A 18 -9.37 7.28 12.59
C SER A 18 -9.48 7.49 11.08
N THR A 19 -8.35 7.61 10.37
CA THR A 19 -8.32 7.70 8.91
C THR A 19 -8.82 6.40 8.27
N VAL A 20 -8.35 5.25 8.76
CA VAL A 20 -8.82 3.93 8.29
C VAL A 20 -10.30 3.71 8.64
N ALA A 21 -10.77 4.22 9.78
CA ALA A 21 -12.17 4.15 10.19
C ALA A 21 -13.10 5.08 9.38
N SER A 22 -12.58 6.22 8.90
CA SER A 22 -13.31 7.18 8.08
C SER A 22 -13.40 6.79 6.61
N MET A 23 -12.52 5.88 6.15
CA MET A 23 -12.65 5.17 4.88
C MET A 23 -13.84 4.19 4.92
N ARG A 24 -15.06 4.72 5.01
CA ARG A 24 -16.31 3.92 5.04
C ARG A 24 -16.81 3.56 3.64
N GLU A 25 -16.43 4.34 2.62
CA GLU A 25 -16.86 4.10 1.25
C GLU A 25 -15.70 4.44 0.31
N VAL A 26 -15.09 3.41 -0.28
CA VAL A 26 -14.13 3.58 -1.36
C VAL A 26 -14.92 3.70 -2.65
N SER A 27 -14.87 4.85 -3.32
CA SER A 27 -15.60 5.04 -4.56
C SER A 27 -14.88 4.36 -5.74
N LYS A 28 -15.61 4.10 -6.83
CA LYS A 28 -14.98 3.64 -8.08
C LYS A 28 -13.96 4.65 -8.60
N SER A 29 -14.22 5.96 -8.47
CA SER A 29 -13.28 7.00 -8.87
C SER A 29 -11.97 6.97 -8.09
N ASP A 30 -12.01 6.65 -6.80
CA ASP A 30 -10.79 6.52 -5.99
C ASP A 30 -9.92 5.36 -6.49
N ILE A 31 -10.56 4.26 -6.89
CA ILE A 31 -9.86 3.09 -7.44
C ILE A 31 -9.23 3.42 -8.78
N GLU A 32 -9.95 4.11 -9.68
CA GLU A 32 -9.38 4.52 -10.97
C GLU A 32 -8.20 5.47 -10.79
N LEU A 33 -8.28 6.40 -9.84
CA LEU A 33 -7.18 7.31 -9.53
C LEU A 33 -5.95 6.54 -9.03
N VAL A 34 -6.14 5.62 -8.08
CA VAL A 34 -5.04 4.81 -7.54
C VAL A 34 -4.46 3.91 -8.63
N ARG A 35 -5.30 3.25 -9.44
CA ARG A 35 -4.86 2.42 -10.57
C ARG A 35 -4.02 3.22 -11.55
N GLY A 36 -4.52 4.38 -11.99
CA GLY A 36 -3.80 5.27 -12.90
C GLY A 36 -2.46 5.74 -12.34
N ASN A 37 -2.43 6.11 -11.05
CA ASN A 37 -1.21 6.49 -10.37
C ASN A 37 -0.18 5.35 -10.33
N GLN A 38 -0.59 4.15 -9.92
CA GLN A 38 0.33 3.01 -9.83
C GLN A 38 0.86 2.58 -11.20
N ILE A 39 0.01 2.50 -12.22
CA ILE A 39 0.44 2.18 -13.58
C ILE A 39 1.36 3.27 -14.12
N GLY A 40 1.01 4.54 -13.95
CA GLY A 40 1.85 5.67 -14.38
C GLY A 40 3.25 5.63 -13.76
N ARG A 41 3.38 5.26 -12.48
CA ARG A 41 4.68 5.09 -11.82
C ARG A 41 5.51 3.95 -12.41
N LEU A 42 4.88 2.87 -12.87
CA LEU A 42 5.58 1.79 -13.57
C LEU A 42 6.10 2.27 -14.92
N VAL A 43 5.26 3.00 -15.68
CA VAL A 43 5.64 3.55 -16.98
C VAL A 43 6.83 4.49 -16.85
N VAL A 44 6.76 5.48 -15.95
CA VAL A 44 7.83 6.45 -15.73
C VAL A 44 9.14 5.78 -15.31
N ARG A 45 9.08 4.75 -14.45
CA ARG A 45 10.28 3.99 -14.07
C ARG A 45 10.87 3.21 -15.24
N ALA A 46 10.04 2.72 -16.14
CA ALA A 46 10.49 1.99 -17.32
C ALA A 46 11.14 2.89 -18.39
N GLU A 47 11.08 4.22 -18.26
CA GLU A 47 11.70 5.17 -19.20
C GLU A 47 13.23 5.21 -19.12
N SER A 48 13.84 4.62 -18.08
CA SER A 48 15.29 4.60 -17.92
C SER A 48 15.82 3.18 -17.67
N PRO A 49 17.02 2.82 -18.18
CA PRO A 49 17.65 1.53 -17.90
C PRO A 49 17.82 1.26 -16.40
N GLU A 50 18.16 2.29 -15.62
CA GLU A 50 18.29 2.16 -14.17
C GLU A 50 16.94 1.92 -13.50
N GLY A 51 15.88 2.61 -13.90
CA GLY A 51 14.55 2.38 -13.37
C GLY A 51 14.03 0.97 -13.69
N VAL A 52 14.30 0.45 -14.89
CA VAL A 52 14.02 -0.96 -15.25
C VAL A 52 14.82 -1.92 -14.37
N ALA A 53 16.13 -1.68 -14.18
CA ALA A 53 16.96 -2.53 -13.34
C ALA A 53 16.46 -2.54 -11.88
N GLN A 54 16.15 -1.39 -11.32
CA GLN A 54 15.58 -1.27 -9.96
C GLN A 54 14.25 -2.01 -9.84
N MET A 55 13.35 -1.86 -10.83
CA MET A 55 12.11 -2.62 -10.87
C MET A 55 12.37 -4.13 -10.87
N TYR A 56 13.11 -4.65 -11.85
CA TYR A 56 13.27 -6.10 -11.99
C TYR A 56 14.17 -6.73 -10.91
N SER A 57 15.02 -5.94 -10.24
CA SER A 57 15.86 -6.43 -9.14
C SER A 57 15.10 -7.00 -7.94
N ILE A 58 13.85 -6.56 -7.72
CA ILE A 58 13.05 -7.05 -6.60
C ILE A 58 12.60 -8.50 -6.81
N ILE A 59 12.51 -8.94 -8.07
CA ILE A 59 12.02 -10.27 -8.42
C ILE A 59 12.91 -11.36 -7.79
N PRO A 60 14.22 -11.41 -8.05
CA PRO A 60 15.09 -12.38 -7.39
C PRO A 60 15.26 -12.07 -5.90
N LEU A 61 15.27 -10.80 -5.48
CA LEU A 61 15.48 -10.40 -4.08
C LEU A 61 14.43 -10.98 -3.13
N TYR A 62 13.16 -10.99 -3.57
CA TYR A 62 12.03 -11.48 -2.76
C TYR A 62 11.48 -12.82 -3.25
N GLY A 63 12.13 -13.49 -4.22
CA GLY A 63 11.66 -14.77 -4.77
C GLY A 63 10.30 -14.66 -5.49
N LEU A 64 10.03 -13.51 -6.13
CA LEU A 64 8.80 -13.28 -6.87
C LEU A 64 8.83 -14.00 -8.23
N PRO A 65 7.68 -14.31 -8.84
CA PRO A 65 7.66 -14.94 -10.15
C PRO A 65 8.13 -13.97 -11.25
N ASN A 66 8.66 -14.51 -12.35
CA ASN A 66 9.22 -13.70 -13.45
C ASN A 66 8.17 -12.81 -14.14
N ASP A 67 6.89 -13.18 -14.06
CA ASP A 67 5.74 -12.43 -14.59
C ASP A 67 5.10 -11.50 -13.52
N TYR A 68 5.85 -11.15 -12.45
CA TYR A 68 5.34 -10.37 -11.33
C TYR A 68 4.65 -9.07 -11.75
N TYR A 69 5.24 -8.30 -12.66
CA TYR A 69 4.67 -7.02 -13.09
C TYR A 69 3.40 -7.20 -13.93
N ASP A 70 3.30 -8.25 -14.73
CA ASP A 70 2.07 -8.58 -15.47
C ASP A 70 0.94 -8.96 -14.50
N ARG A 71 1.26 -9.78 -13.49
CA ARG A 71 0.32 -10.12 -12.41
C ARG A 71 -0.09 -8.90 -11.60
N TYR A 72 0.83 -8.00 -11.33
CA TYR A 72 0.57 -6.77 -10.58
C TYR A 72 -0.36 -5.83 -11.36
N VAL A 73 -0.13 -5.63 -12.66
CA VAL A 73 -1.02 -4.83 -13.51
C VAL A 73 -2.41 -5.48 -13.60
N LYS A 74 -2.49 -6.80 -13.75
CA LYS A 74 -3.77 -7.53 -13.71
C LYS A 74 -4.49 -7.35 -12.37
N PHE A 75 -3.77 -7.50 -11.26
CA PHE A 75 -4.31 -7.26 -9.92
C PHE A 75 -4.90 -5.86 -9.78
N LEU A 76 -4.20 -4.81 -10.26
CA LEU A 76 -4.72 -3.44 -10.26
C LEU A 76 -5.97 -3.28 -11.13
N GLY A 77 -6.06 -3.99 -12.25
CA GLY A 77 -7.24 -4.03 -13.11
C GLY A 77 -8.46 -4.67 -12.44
N ASP A 78 -8.24 -5.71 -11.64
CA ASP A 78 -9.28 -6.48 -10.96
C ASP A 78 -9.71 -5.87 -9.61
N LEU A 79 -9.08 -4.76 -9.18
CA LEU A 79 -9.44 -4.05 -7.94
C LEU A 79 -10.89 -3.56 -7.97
N ARG A 80 -11.61 -3.87 -6.89
CA ARG A 80 -13.00 -3.48 -6.68
C ARG A 80 -13.18 -2.85 -5.29
N PRO A 81 -14.17 -1.95 -5.10
CA PRO A 81 -14.44 -1.32 -3.81
C PRO A 81 -14.56 -2.32 -2.67
N GLU A 82 -15.23 -3.45 -2.91
CA GLU A 82 -15.48 -4.48 -1.92
C GLU A 82 -14.18 -5.20 -1.51
N THR A 83 -13.22 -5.32 -2.44
CA THR A 83 -11.90 -5.90 -2.15
C THR A 83 -11.10 -4.98 -1.23
N ILE A 84 -11.15 -3.66 -1.48
CA ILE A 84 -10.44 -2.68 -0.64
C ILE A 84 -11.10 -2.57 0.73
N ALA A 85 -12.43 -2.55 0.81
CA ALA A 85 -13.15 -2.55 2.08
C ALA A 85 -12.77 -3.76 2.95
N LYS A 86 -12.76 -4.95 2.35
CA LYS A 86 -12.35 -6.18 3.04
C LYS A 86 -10.91 -6.11 3.57
N LEU A 87 -9.95 -5.73 2.72
CA LEU A 87 -8.54 -5.60 3.13
C LEU A 87 -8.35 -4.55 4.23
N THR A 88 -9.14 -3.48 4.19
CA THR A 88 -9.11 -2.41 5.21
C THR A 88 -9.64 -2.91 6.56
N ASP A 89 -10.67 -3.75 6.57
CA ASP A 89 -11.18 -4.36 7.80
C ASP A 89 -10.19 -5.38 8.39
N GLU A 90 -9.50 -6.16 7.56
CA GLU A 90 -8.42 -7.06 8.02
C GLU A 90 -7.27 -6.28 8.66
N LEU A 91 -6.89 -5.12 8.09
CA LEU A 91 -5.89 -4.24 8.69
C LEU A 91 -6.30 -3.74 10.09
N ARG A 92 -7.57 -3.38 10.30
CA ARG A 92 -8.08 -2.92 11.62
C ARG A 92 -7.85 -3.96 12.71
N SER A 93 -7.97 -5.25 12.40
CA SER A 93 -7.73 -6.35 13.34
C SER A 93 -6.24 -6.60 13.66
N SER A 94 -5.32 -6.03 12.88
CA SER A 94 -3.88 -6.35 12.89
C SER A 94 -2.99 -5.28 13.54
N PHE A 95 -3.55 -4.15 14.01
CA PHE A 95 -2.77 -3.06 14.63
C PHE A 95 -2.32 -3.38 16.06
N THR A 96 -1.35 -4.27 16.23
CA THR A 96 -0.51 -4.37 17.44
C THR A 96 0.78 -3.58 17.23
N ALA A 97 0.75 -2.28 17.52
CA ALA A 97 1.97 -1.53 17.75
C ALA A 97 2.36 -1.68 19.23
N VAL A 98 3.37 -2.50 19.51
CA VAL A 98 4.00 -2.57 20.84
C VAL A 98 5.04 -1.45 20.89
N ALA A 99 4.76 -0.40 21.65
CA ALA A 99 5.84 0.44 22.15
C ALA A 99 6.58 -0.42 23.18
N GLY A 100 7.77 -0.92 22.80
CA GLY A 100 8.67 -1.54 23.76
C GLY A 100 9.08 -0.51 24.83
N PRO A 101 9.39 -0.96 26.06
CA PRO A 101 9.83 -0.09 27.16
C PRO A 101 11.06 0.76 26.82
#